data_AF-A0A6J6QTR9-F1
#
_entry.id   AF-A0A6J6QTR9-F1
#
_cell.length_a   1.000
_cell.length_b   1.000
_cell.length_c   1.000
_cell.angle_alpha   90.00
_cell.angle_beta   90.00
_cell.angle_gamma   90.00
#
_symmetry.space_group_name_H-M   'P 1'
#
loop_
_entity.id
_entity.type
_entity.pdbx_description
1 polymer ?
#
loop_
_entity_poly.entity_id
_entity_poly.type
_entity_poly.pdbx_seq_one_letter_code
_entity_poly.pdbx_strand_id
1 'polypeptide(L)'
;MPEPTDRVKHVAHLGVRTRDFSFGVHELTPPGEEFHVELTAPSGASWTWGPSEAAQTVRGSAYDFALLVTQRVHRDDTDLVAVGEDAERWLRIAQAFAGPVGAGRAKK
;
A
#
# COMPACT_ATOMS: atom_id res chain seq x y z
N MET A 1 -2.27 -20.65 -11.47
CA MET A 1 -2.62 -19.31 -10.94
C MET A 1 -2.96 -18.44 -12.14
N PRO A 2 -4.12 -17.77 -12.19
CA PRO A 2 -4.39 -16.82 -13.28
C PRO A 2 -3.36 -15.68 -13.25
N GLU A 3 -3.00 -15.18 -14.42
CA GLU A 3 -2.03 -14.10 -14.56
C GLU A 3 -2.58 -12.78 -13.98
N PRO A 4 -1.78 -12.02 -13.20
CA PRO A 4 -2.16 -10.69 -12.76
C PRO A 4 -2.51 -9.78 -13.94
N THR A 5 -3.57 -8.99 -13.80
CA THR A 5 -3.98 -8.00 -14.82
C THR A 5 -4.22 -6.66 -14.16
N ASP A 6 -4.29 -5.61 -14.97
CA ASP A 6 -4.51 -4.22 -14.53
C ASP A 6 -5.81 -4.00 -13.74
N ARG A 7 -6.70 -5.00 -13.66
CA ARG A 7 -7.89 -4.99 -12.80
C ARG A 7 -7.57 -4.77 -11.31
N VAL A 8 -6.34 -5.05 -10.88
CA VAL A 8 -5.89 -4.74 -9.51
C VAL A 8 -5.83 -3.25 -9.20
N LYS A 9 -5.94 -2.37 -10.21
CA LYS A 9 -5.97 -0.91 -10.02
C LYS A 9 -7.05 -0.46 -9.03
N HIS A 10 -8.21 -1.10 -9.02
CA HIS A 10 -9.28 -0.75 -8.07
C HIS A 10 -8.89 -1.06 -6.62
N VAL A 11 -8.22 -2.19 -6.39
CA VAL A 11 -7.72 -2.56 -5.06
C VAL A 11 -6.60 -1.61 -4.64
N ALA A 12 -5.66 -1.32 -5.53
CA ALA A 12 -4.59 -0.35 -5.28
C ALA A 12 -5.16 1.03 -4.93
N HIS A 13 -6.15 1.51 -5.68
CA HIS A 13 -6.79 2.79 -5.40
C HIS A 13 -7.47 2.82 -4.01
N LEU A 14 -8.17 1.74 -3.64
CA LEU A 14 -8.76 1.62 -2.30
C LEU A 14 -7.69 1.60 -1.21
N GLY A 15 -6.60 0.86 -1.41
CA GLY A 15 -5.47 0.82 -0.48
C GLY A 15 -4.88 2.21 -0.22
N VAL A 16 -4.66 3.01 -1.28
CA VAL A 16 -4.17 4.39 -1.13
C VAL A 16 -5.19 5.27 -0.39
N ARG A 17 -6.49 5.17 -0.74
CA ARG A 17 -7.55 5.98 -0.11
C ARG A 17 -7.81 5.63 1.36
N THR A 18 -7.36 4.47 1.82
CA THR A 18 -7.54 3.98 3.20
C THR A 18 -6.28 4.09 4.06
N ARG A 19 -5.27 4.86 3.61
CA ARG A 19 -4.06 5.15 4.39
C ARG A 19 -4.41 5.64 5.80
N ASP A 20 -5.14 6.74 5.91
CA ASP A 20 -5.43 7.37 7.21
C ASP A 20 -6.31 6.48 8.08
N PHE A 21 -7.21 5.72 7.45
CA PHE A 21 -8.01 4.72 8.14
C PHE A 21 -7.12 3.62 8.76
N SER A 22 -6.08 3.18 8.05
CA SER A 22 -5.12 2.19 8.57
C SER A 22 -4.40 2.71 9.83
N PHE A 23 -4.00 3.99 9.85
CA PHE A 23 -3.45 4.61 11.06
C PHE A 23 -4.47 4.64 12.20
N GLY A 24 -5.71 5.08 11.92
CA GLY A 24 -6.76 5.18 12.93
C GLY A 24 -7.14 3.84 13.56
N VAL A 25 -7.23 2.76 12.77
CA VAL A 25 -7.52 1.40 13.27
C VAL A 25 -6.39 0.87 14.16
N HIS A 26 -5.16 1.34 13.96
CA HIS A 26 -4.00 1.01 14.78
C HIS A 26 -3.76 2.01 15.93
N GLU A 27 -4.72 2.89 16.22
CA GLU A 27 -4.63 3.92 17.27
C GLU A 27 -3.43 4.88 17.11
N LEU A 28 -3.00 5.07 15.86
CA LEU A 28 -1.93 5.99 15.48
C LEU A 28 -2.50 7.26 14.87
N THR A 29 -1.82 8.39 15.08
CA THR A 29 -2.17 9.64 14.40
C THR A 29 -1.74 9.56 12.92
N PRO A 30 -2.66 9.73 11.97
CA PRO A 30 -2.30 9.76 10.55
C PRO A 30 -1.43 10.99 10.24
N PRO A 31 -0.40 10.84 9.39
CA PRO A 31 0.38 11.96 8.89
C PRO A 31 -0.51 12.94 8.12
N GLY A 32 -0.38 14.24 8.41
CA GLY A 32 -1.14 15.29 7.72
C GLY A 32 -0.67 15.56 6.29
N GLU A 33 0.59 15.21 5.97
CA GLU A 33 1.16 15.37 4.64
C GLU A 33 0.67 14.27 3.69
N GLU A 34 0.50 14.61 2.41
CA GLU A 34 0.18 13.63 1.37
C GLU A 34 1.39 12.77 1.01
N PHE A 35 1.15 11.54 0.56
CA PHE A 35 2.21 10.64 0.09
C PHE A 35 2.20 10.58 -1.44
N HIS A 36 3.38 10.46 -2.04
CA HIS A 36 3.50 10.08 -3.44
C HIS A 36 3.49 8.56 -3.56
N VAL A 37 2.49 7.98 -4.21
CA VAL A 37 2.45 6.54 -4.46
C VAL A 37 2.56 6.32 -5.96
N GLU A 38 3.59 5.59 -6.39
CA GLU A 38 3.87 5.29 -7.80
C GLU A 38 3.99 3.77 -7.97
N LEU A 39 2.99 3.14 -8.58
CA LEU A 39 2.91 1.69 -8.74
C LEU A 39 3.00 1.28 -10.20
N THR A 40 3.75 0.22 -10.48
CA THR A 40 3.83 -0.40 -11.80
C THR A 40 2.73 -1.45 -11.95
N ALA A 41 1.87 -1.26 -12.94
CA ALA A 41 0.82 -2.19 -13.31
C ALA A 41 1.38 -3.52 -13.84
N PRO A 42 0.61 -4.61 -13.82
CA PRO A 42 0.99 -5.84 -14.52
C PRO A 42 1.31 -5.64 -16.01
N SER A 43 0.64 -4.68 -16.68
CA SER A 43 0.96 -4.28 -18.06
C SER A 43 2.25 -3.47 -18.23
N GLY A 44 2.89 -3.04 -17.14
CA GLY A 44 4.02 -2.11 -17.14
C GLY A 44 3.63 -0.63 -17.10
N ALA A 45 2.34 -0.28 -17.16
CA ALA A 45 1.89 1.10 -17.01
C ALA A 45 2.21 1.65 -15.61
N SER A 46 2.62 2.93 -15.52
CA SER A 46 2.81 3.60 -14.22
C SER A 46 1.51 4.25 -13.74
N TRP A 47 1.16 4.03 -12.47
CA TRP A 47 0.02 4.64 -11.80
C TRP A 47 0.49 5.47 -10.61
N THR A 48 0.08 6.73 -10.58
CA THR A 48 0.49 7.67 -9.53
C THR A 48 -0.69 8.20 -8.72
N TRP A 49 -0.48 8.40 -7.43
CA TRP A 49 -1.38 9.11 -6.52
C TRP A 49 -0.58 10.11 -5.69
N GLY A 50 -1.21 11.26 -5.39
CA GLY A 50 -0.59 12.34 -4.61
C GLY A 50 0.45 13.16 -5.38
N PRO A 51 0.98 14.21 -4.75
CA PRO A 51 1.96 15.13 -5.36
C PRO A 51 3.31 14.44 -5.58
N SER A 52 3.99 14.75 -6.68
CA SER A 52 5.29 14.15 -7.04
C SER A 52 6.43 14.51 -6.09
N GLU A 53 6.28 15.63 -5.39
CA GLU A 53 7.26 16.25 -4.50
C GLU A 53 7.02 15.90 -3.02
N ALA A 54 6.12 14.97 -2.73
CA ALA A 54 5.90 14.50 -1.36
C ALA A 54 7.19 13.94 -0.74
N ALA A 55 7.45 14.28 0.52
CA ALA A 55 8.59 13.74 1.26
C ALA A 55 8.46 12.23 1.53
N GLN A 56 7.21 11.75 1.64
CA GLN A 56 6.86 10.36 1.89
C GLN A 56 6.45 9.71 0.57
N THR A 57 7.15 8.66 0.15
CA THR A 57 6.87 7.99 -1.13
C THR A 57 6.79 6.47 -1.01
N VAL A 58 5.98 5.84 -1.85
CA VAL A 58 5.87 4.38 -2.00
C VAL A 58 5.97 4.02 -3.47
N ARG A 59 6.86 3.08 -3.79
CA ARG A 59 7.09 2.58 -5.15
C ARG A 59 7.09 1.05 -5.21
N GLY A 60 6.71 0.48 -6.35
CA GLY A 60 6.85 -0.96 -6.62
C GLY A 60 5.69 -1.56 -7.42
N SER A 61 5.51 -2.87 -7.35
CA SER A 61 4.47 -3.61 -8.06
C SER A 61 3.08 -3.28 -7.51
N ALA A 62 2.16 -2.93 -8.43
CA ALA A 62 0.76 -2.73 -8.08
C ALA A 62 0.09 -4.03 -7.58
N TYR A 63 0.60 -5.19 -8.02
CA TYR A 63 0.09 -6.48 -7.56
C TYR A 63 0.50 -6.77 -6.12
N ASP A 64 1.78 -6.55 -5.78
CA ASP A 64 2.27 -6.74 -4.41
C ASP A 64 1.62 -5.75 -3.45
N PHE A 65 1.43 -4.50 -3.89
CA PHE A 65 0.65 -3.52 -3.14
C PHE A 65 -0.77 -4.01 -2.87
N ALA A 66 -1.49 -4.50 -3.89
CA ALA A 66 -2.83 -5.05 -3.73
C ALA A 66 -2.87 -6.26 -2.78
N LEU A 67 -1.86 -7.13 -2.81
CA LEU A 67 -1.74 -8.23 -1.86
C LEU A 67 -1.50 -7.73 -0.44
N LEU A 68 -0.61 -6.75 -0.26
CA LEU A 68 -0.23 -6.22 1.04
C LEU A 68 -1.41 -5.53 1.72
N VAL A 69 -2.05 -4.58 1.04
CA VAL A 69 -3.22 -3.85 1.58
C VAL A 69 -4.43 -4.75 1.81
N THR A 70 -4.45 -5.96 1.23
CA THR A 70 -5.48 -6.98 1.50
C THR A 70 -5.01 -8.10 2.43
N GLN A 71 -3.87 -7.93 3.11
CA GLN A 71 -3.28 -8.86 4.08
C GLN A 71 -3.07 -10.29 3.53
N ARG A 72 -2.64 -10.38 2.27
CA ARG A 72 -2.34 -11.65 1.57
C ARG A 72 -0.84 -11.96 1.46
N VAL A 73 0.02 -11.01 1.79
CA VAL A 73 1.48 -11.14 1.77
C VAL A 73 2.07 -10.38 2.96
N HIS A 74 3.26 -10.77 3.42
CA HIS A 74 4.00 -10.03 4.43
C HIS A 74 4.76 -8.87 3.76
N ARG A 75 4.96 -7.76 4.49
CA ARG A 75 5.68 -6.56 4.02
C ARG A 75 7.05 -6.87 3.40
N ASP A 76 7.79 -7.79 4.01
CA ASP A 76 9.15 -8.15 3.58
C ASP A 76 9.19 -9.06 2.35
N ASP A 77 8.04 -9.61 1.94
CA ASP A 77 7.90 -10.49 0.77
C ASP A 77 7.37 -9.72 -0.44
N THR A 78 7.46 -8.38 -0.42
CA THR A 78 7.04 -7.48 -1.50
C THR A 78 8.23 -6.71 -2.07
N ASP A 79 8.12 -6.29 -3.33
CA ASP A 79 9.09 -5.38 -3.96
C ASP A 79 8.88 -3.90 -3.59
N LEU A 80 7.97 -3.61 -2.65
CA LEU A 80 7.57 -2.26 -2.30
C LEU A 80 8.70 -1.55 -1.54
N VAL A 81 9.05 -0.38 -2.04
CA VAL A 81 10.03 0.54 -1.46
C VAL A 81 9.29 1.74 -0.91
N ALA A 82 9.44 1.99 0.39
CA ALA A 82 9.03 3.24 1.01
C ALA A 82 10.23 4.15 1.25
N VAL A 83 10.04 5.44 1.00
CA VAL A 83 10.98 6.49 1.38
C VAL A 83 10.26 7.41 2.37
N GLY A 84 10.87 7.59 3.54
CA GLY A 84 10.31 8.33 4.67
C GLY A 84 9.66 7.43 5.74
N GLU A 85 9.69 7.88 7.00
CA GLU A 85 9.30 7.06 8.15
C GLU A 85 7.81 6.67 8.12
N ASP A 86 6.94 7.61 7.72
CA ASP A 86 5.51 7.37 7.74
C ASP A 86 5.05 6.49 6.57
N ALA A 87 5.70 6.60 5.41
CA ALA A 87 5.50 5.67 4.30
C ALA A 87 5.86 4.24 4.71
N GLU A 88 7.00 4.04 5.37
CA GLU A 88 7.41 2.72 5.86
C GLU A 88 6.46 2.20 6.93
N ARG A 89 6.05 3.06 7.87
CA ARG A 89 5.08 2.71 8.93
C ARG A 89 3.74 2.32 8.31
N TRP A 90 3.25 3.08 7.34
CA TRP A 90 2.00 2.78 6.65
C TRP A 90 2.02 1.40 6.01
N LEU A 91 3.07 1.04 5.27
CA LEU A 91 3.15 -0.27 4.62
C LEU A 91 3.14 -1.45 5.61
N ARG A 92 3.55 -1.25 6.88
CA ARG A 92 3.46 -2.30 7.92
C ARG A 92 2.04 -2.52 8.45
N ILE A 93 1.18 -1.51 8.36
CA ILE A 93 -0.18 -1.51 8.93
C ILE A 93 -1.28 -1.43 7.87
N ALA A 94 -0.92 -1.42 6.59
CA ALA A 94 -1.85 -1.11 5.50
C ALA A 94 -3.01 -2.12 5.43
N GLN A 95 -4.25 -1.60 5.39
CA GLN A 95 -5.46 -2.41 5.26
C GLN A 95 -6.53 -1.67 4.45
N ALA A 96 -6.99 -2.29 3.35
CA ALA A 96 -7.94 -1.71 2.40
C ALA A 96 -9.43 -1.99 2.70
N PHE A 97 -9.75 -2.58 3.85
CA PHE A 97 -11.13 -2.90 4.24
C PHE A 97 -11.37 -2.60 5.73
N ALA A 98 -12.63 -2.30 6.07
CA ALA A 98 -13.06 -2.12 7.44
C ALA A 98 -13.12 -3.48 8.17
N GLY A 99 -12.37 -3.60 9.26
CA GLY A 99 -12.30 -4.79 10.10
C GLY A 99 -11.28 -4.56 11.21
N PRO A 100 -11.38 -5.29 12.35
CA PRO A 100 -10.37 -5.21 13.40
C PRO A 100 -8.99 -5.54 12.83
N VAL A 101 -7.93 -5.02 13.46
CA VAL A 101 -6.54 -5.30 13.09
C VAL A 101 -6.34 -6.81 12.92
N GLY A 102 -6.08 -7.24 11.68
CA GLY A 102 -5.74 -8.63 11.41
C GLY A 102 -4.37 -8.97 11.98
N ALA A 103 -4.11 -10.24 12.29
CA ALA A 103 -2.80 -10.70 12.77
C ALA A 103 -1.67 -10.60 11.71
N GLY A 104 -1.97 -10.06 10.52
CA GLY A 104 -1.04 -10.03 9.39
C GLY A 104 -0.73 -11.42 8.82
N ARG A 105 0.35 -11.50 8.05
CA ARG A 105 0.90 -12.75 7.51
C ARG A 105 2.31 -12.94 8.02
N ALA A 106 2.70 -14.18 8.32
CA ALA A 106 4.11 -14.48 8.59
C ALA A 106 4.94 -14.32 7.32
N LYS A 107 6.18 -13.84 7.48
CA LYS A 107 7.21 -13.84 6.43
C LYS A 107 7.48 -15.28 5.96
N LYS A 108 7.75 -15.44 4.67
CA LYS A 108 8.18 -16.73 4.09
C LYS A 108 9.67 -16.99 4.24
#